data_AF-A0A1Q6JUN2-F1
#
_entry.id   AF-A0A1Q6JUN2-F1
#
_cell.length_a   1.000
_cell.length_b   1.000
_cell.length_c   1.000
_cell.angle_alpha   90.00
_cell.angle_beta   90.00
_cell.angle_gamma   90.00
#
_symmetry.space_group_name_H-M   'P 1'
#
loop_
_entity.id
_entity.type
_entity.pdbx_description
1 polymer ?
#
loop_
_entity_poly.entity_id
_entity_poly.type
_entity_poly.pdbx_seq_one_letter_code
_entity_poly.pdbx_strand_id
1 'polypeptide(L)'
;MFKFSKEDNIEKNNIMKLDKMNYPKYYLNLAIQQKQQANQNKEIDKFVDDITKDYNTNYRYALCILLKEAIIDGKVDKKVILNLLSNMYKDNEIQTVLGKSLLNKQFLGTFMNLDINERKTIIDSFVQNLSNKEFNTSFFSNYNEVDTNKINETYIFIKYNYDNENTRLIYIYEDGTIVGINVKNENCELLERKISKNKVNFIEKTISSTALKDTENDIMTIINKKCEIYKYEPSVFYLILMLISEDDDKCNDKIFFKYDLYFYKEFNDELRFLNYEEKIKRFIFSNWCPAETERVNIINACRKITNNISINSKECILTDLKYFADYYRLIKDYNKAIIFYNELVTRGVELANLNLADCYDKIGNNVKYNECFSKAKDTIVPVFKKMTEKKCYKINIEKNSKPGILDSKINGTPYIPIGEEYPVNKDGKPMSLILQINFKDVNLEEYPQEGILEVFGDVTDLRNSKFQIRYYNDVSLEYQTELPKTEISHFYGLVGSTKLKLEEHYTWMPMANRKFDATLKKVVKSYNKKANMTLYVNNEDDIENIYDLFNNENPYPFLLGGYSDYAVCRINIRWLGV
;
A
#
# COMPACT_ATOMS: atom_id res chain seq x y z
N MET A 1 -62.04 3.77 28.98
CA MET A 1 -62.26 2.36 29.40
C MET A 1 -62.55 1.55 28.13
N PHE A 2 -61.51 1.00 27.50
CA PHE A 2 -61.62 0.01 26.43
C PHE A 2 -60.65 -1.11 26.79
N LYS A 3 -61.19 -2.30 27.04
CA LYS A 3 -60.44 -3.53 27.32
C LYS A 3 -59.76 -3.95 26.01
N PHE A 4 -58.44 -3.94 25.97
CA PHE A 4 -57.70 -4.78 25.03
C PHE A 4 -57.91 -6.24 25.45
N SER A 5 -58.49 -7.04 24.56
CA SER A 5 -58.65 -8.48 24.73
C SER A 5 -57.27 -9.14 24.82
N LYS A 6 -57.14 -10.11 25.73
CA LYS A 6 -55.92 -10.90 25.99
C LYS A 6 -55.51 -11.81 24.82
N GLU A 7 -56.19 -11.78 23.69
CA GLU A 7 -55.99 -12.71 22.56
C GLU A 7 -54.93 -12.23 21.56
N ASP A 8 -54.74 -10.91 21.36
CA ASP A 8 -53.70 -10.37 20.45
C ASP A 8 -52.26 -10.55 20.99
N ASN A 9 -52.12 -10.77 22.30
CA ASN A 9 -50.82 -11.09 22.92
C ASN A 9 -50.47 -12.58 22.85
N ILE A 10 -51.42 -13.44 22.46
CA ILE A 10 -51.18 -14.88 22.30
C ILE A 10 -50.70 -15.17 20.87
N GLU A 11 -51.18 -14.43 19.85
CA GLU A 11 -50.66 -14.57 18.48
C GLU A 11 -49.23 -14.04 18.31
N LYS A 12 -48.86 -12.91 18.95
CA LYS A 12 -47.46 -12.43 18.97
C LYS A 12 -46.50 -13.41 19.65
N ASN A 13 -46.96 -14.10 20.71
CA ASN A 13 -46.14 -15.09 21.42
C ASN A 13 -46.11 -16.46 20.74
N ASN A 14 -47.12 -16.82 19.94
CA ASN A 14 -47.11 -18.05 19.14
C ASN A 14 -46.30 -17.90 17.85
N ILE A 15 -46.26 -16.72 17.22
CA ILE A 15 -45.32 -16.42 16.12
C ILE A 15 -43.86 -16.44 16.61
N MET A 16 -43.60 -15.98 17.85
CA MET A 16 -42.28 -16.05 18.48
C MET A 16 -41.77 -17.48 18.77
N LYS A 17 -42.65 -18.49 18.82
CA LYS A 17 -42.30 -19.88 19.14
C LYS A 17 -42.31 -20.82 17.93
N LEU A 18 -43.04 -20.50 16.85
CA LEU A 18 -43.20 -21.40 15.69
C LEU A 18 -42.33 -21.07 14.46
N ASP A 19 -41.62 -19.93 14.42
CA ASP A 19 -40.82 -19.54 13.23
C ASP A 19 -39.29 -19.49 13.45
N LYS A 20 -38.80 -19.90 14.62
CA LYS A 20 -37.34 -20.10 14.84
C LYS A 20 -36.78 -21.31 14.08
N MET A 21 -37.63 -22.10 13.42
CA MET A 21 -37.23 -23.24 12.59
C MET A 21 -36.88 -22.87 11.13
N ASN A 22 -37.16 -21.65 10.65
CA ASN A 22 -36.74 -21.15 9.31
C ASN A 22 -35.87 -19.88 9.41
N TYR A 23 -34.82 -19.98 10.22
CA TYR A 23 -33.93 -18.88 10.64
C TYR A 23 -33.44 -17.92 9.53
N PRO A 24 -33.09 -18.35 8.29
CA PRO A 24 -32.60 -17.46 7.25
C PRO A 24 -33.68 -16.55 6.64
N LYS A 25 -34.91 -17.05 6.47
CA LYS A 25 -36.00 -16.26 5.86
C LYS A 25 -36.51 -15.17 6.79
N TYR A 26 -36.49 -15.43 8.11
CA TYR A 26 -36.92 -14.48 9.13
C TYR A 26 -36.17 -13.15 9.04
N TYR A 27 -34.83 -13.17 9.09
CA TYR A 27 -34.04 -11.93 9.05
C TYR A 27 -34.13 -11.22 7.72
N LEU A 28 -34.24 -11.97 6.62
CA LEU A 28 -34.46 -11.37 5.31
C LEU A 28 -35.80 -10.60 5.28
N ASN A 29 -36.87 -11.22 5.76
CA ASN A 29 -38.19 -10.58 5.87
C ASN A 29 -38.16 -9.36 6.79
N LEU A 30 -37.56 -9.50 7.97
CA LEU A 30 -37.47 -8.41 8.96
C LEU A 30 -36.67 -7.23 8.39
N ALA A 31 -35.54 -7.48 7.74
CA ALA A 31 -34.71 -6.45 7.14
C ALA A 31 -35.39 -5.75 5.96
N ILE A 32 -36.12 -6.50 5.12
CA ILE A 32 -36.96 -5.96 4.06
C ILE A 32 -38.02 -5.02 4.64
N GLN A 33 -38.75 -5.45 5.66
CA GLN A 33 -39.79 -4.66 6.31
C GLN A 33 -39.23 -3.37 6.92
N GLN A 34 -38.10 -3.46 7.63
CA GLN A 34 -37.46 -2.29 8.24
C GLN A 34 -36.90 -1.32 7.18
N LYS A 35 -36.33 -1.82 6.08
CA LYS A 35 -35.86 -0.98 4.96
C LYS A 35 -37.03 -0.28 4.26
N GLN A 36 -38.16 -0.96 4.06
CA GLN A 36 -39.39 -0.35 3.54
C GLN A 36 -39.88 0.77 4.46
N GLN A 37 -39.98 0.51 5.76
CA GLN A 37 -40.41 1.49 6.75
C GLN A 37 -39.47 2.71 6.79
N ALA A 38 -38.16 2.49 6.70
CA ALA A 38 -37.16 3.57 6.64
C ALA A 38 -37.27 4.41 5.36
N ASN A 39 -37.45 3.79 4.20
CA ASN A 39 -37.66 4.49 2.93
C ASN A 39 -38.97 5.29 2.93
N GLN A 40 -40.05 4.70 3.44
CA GLN A 40 -41.32 5.39 3.61
C GLN A 40 -41.15 6.63 4.50
N ASN A 41 -40.44 6.50 5.63
CA ASN A 41 -40.15 7.62 6.52
C ASN A 41 -39.33 8.73 5.82
N LYS A 42 -38.32 8.37 5.01
CA LYS A 42 -37.51 9.36 4.25
C LYS A 42 -38.33 10.12 3.21
N GLU A 43 -39.20 9.45 2.47
CA GLU A 43 -40.08 10.11 1.50
C GLU A 43 -41.12 10.98 2.20
N ILE A 44 -41.67 10.55 3.34
CA ILE A 44 -42.53 11.40 4.18
C ILE A 44 -41.74 12.64 4.63
N ASP A 45 -40.51 12.48 5.12
CA ASP A 45 -39.69 13.61 5.57
C ASP A 45 -39.42 14.60 4.43
N LYS A 46 -39.06 14.11 3.25
CA LYS A 46 -38.86 14.94 2.05
C LYS A 46 -40.14 15.67 1.63
N PHE A 47 -41.27 14.97 1.61
CA PHE A 47 -42.56 15.57 1.32
C PHE A 47 -42.92 16.67 2.33
N VAL A 48 -42.78 16.38 3.63
CA VAL A 48 -43.00 17.35 4.71
C VAL A 48 -42.12 18.59 4.53
N ASP A 49 -40.83 18.41 4.28
CA ASP A 49 -39.92 19.52 4.03
C ASP A 49 -40.33 20.34 2.80
N ASP A 50 -40.69 19.69 1.69
CA ASP A 50 -41.12 20.35 0.45
C ASP A 50 -42.39 21.18 0.63
N ILE A 51 -43.41 20.62 1.31
CA ILE A 51 -44.69 21.33 1.53
C ILE A 51 -44.60 22.37 2.64
N THR A 52 -43.58 22.34 3.48
CA THR A 52 -43.38 23.33 4.55
C THR A 52 -42.27 24.34 4.27
N LYS A 53 -41.53 24.20 3.14
CA LYS A 53 -40.33 25.00 2.85
C LYS A 53 -40.52 26.52 2.92
N ASP A 54 -41.67 27.00 2.48
CA ASP A 54 -42.01 28.42 2.42
C ASP A 54 -42.75 28.93 3.67
N TYR A 55 -43.01 28.06 4.65
CA TYR A 55 -43.73 28.42 5.87
C TYR A 55 -42.73 28.87 6.94
N ASN A 56 -42.61 30.18 7.13
CA ASN A 56 -41.65 30.78 8.06
C ASN A 56 -42.26 30.96 9.46
N THR A 57 -41.75 30.21 10.44
CA THR A 57 -42.13 30.32 11.86
C THR A 57 -41.06 29.73 12.77
N ASN A 58 -40.96 30.25 14.00
CA ASN A 58 -40.07 29.73 15.04
C ASN A 58 -40.40 28.29 15.46
N TYR A 59 -41.59 27.79 15.12
CA TYR A 59 -42.08 26.45 15.47
C TYR A 59 -42.08 25.47 14.29
N ARG A 60 -41.39 25.78 13.19
CA ARG A 60 -41.46 25.00 11.95
C ARG A 60 -41.13 23.53 12.18
N TYR A 61 -40.07 23.23 12.93
CA TYR A 61 -39.68 21.84 13.24
C TYR A 61 -40.74 21.10 14.05
N ALA A 62 -41.38 21.75 15.03
CA ALA A 62 -42.48 21.17 15.78
C ALA A 62 -43.66 20.83 14.86
N LEU A 63 -44.01 21.75 13.96
CA LEU A 63 -45.09 21.57 12.98
C LEU A 63 -44.78 20.47 11.95
N CYS A 64 -43.53 20.37 11.48
CA CYS A 64 -43.10 19.27 10.62
C CYS A 64 -43.23 17.90 11.32
N ILE A 65 -42.88 17.81 12.61
CA ILE A 65 -43.03 16.57 13.39
C ILE A 65 -44.51 16.17 13.53
N LEU A 66 -45.39 17.13 13.86
CA LEU A 66 -46.83 16.87 13.98
C LEU A 66 -47.46 16.50 12.63
N LEU A 67 -47.06 17.18 11.55
CA LEU A 67 -47.51 16.86 10.20
C LEU A 67 -47.06 15.46 9.75
N LYS A 68 -45.81 15.08 10.04
CA LYS A 68 -45.29 13.73 9.78
C LYS A 68 -46.16 12.67 10.47
N GLU A 69 -46.49 12.88 11.73
CA GLU A 69 -47.37 11.99 12.49
C GLU A 69 -48.77 11.90 11.85
N ALA A 70 -49.39 13.05 11.54
CA ALA A 70 -50.71 13.09 10.90
C ALA A 70 -50.72 12.40 9.53
N ILE A 71 -49.62 12.44 8.77
CA ILE A 71 -49.46 11.73 7.49
C ILE A 71 -49.41 10.21 7.71
N ILE A 72 -48.66 9.74 8.72
CA ILE A 72 -48.55 8.31 9.05
C ILE A 72 -49.92 7.75 9.43
N ASP A 73 -50.69 8.47 10.25
CA ASP A 73 -52.02 8.03 10.70
C ASP A 73 -53.11 8.22 9.64
N GLY A 74 -53.01 9.27 8.83
CA GLY A 74 -53.99 9.63 7.81
C GLY A 74 -53.91 8.84 6.51
N LYS A 75 -52.89 7.99 6.34
CA LYS A 75 -52.73 7.03 5.23
C LYS A 75 -53.13 7.59 3.86
N VAL A 76 -52.60 8.76 3.47
CA VAL A 76 -52.67 9.32 2.10
C VAL A 76 -53.86 10.29 1.80
N ASP A 77 -54.87 10.42 2.65
CA ASP A 77 -56.00 11.36 2.43
C ASP A 77 -55.73 12.75 3.00
N LYS A 78 -55.62 13.77 2.13
CA LYS A 78 -55.36 15.18 2.50
C LYS A 78 -56.36 15.70 3.54
N LYS A 79 -57.66 15.38 3.40
CA LYS A 79 -58.70 15.86 4.31
C LYS A 79 -58.56 15.19 5.69
N VAL A 80 -58.22 13.91 5.73
CA VAL A 80 -57.96 13.19 6.99
C VAL A 80 -56.71 13.76 7.67
N ILE A 81 -55.63 13.97 6.93
CA ILE A 81 -54.37 14.54 7.46
C ILE A 81 -54.60 15.92 8.08
N LEU A 82 -55.29 16.82 7.35
CA LEU A 82 -55.59 18.16 7.85
C LEU A 82 -56.50 18.13 9.08
N ASN A 83 -57.47 17.21 9.14
CA ASN A 83 -58.33 17.02 10.30
C ASN A 83 -57.55 16.51 11.53
N LEU A 84 -56.66 15.53 11.34
CA LEU A 84 -55.79 15.05 12.43
C LEU A 84 -54.92 16.19 12.94
N LEU A 85 -54.24 16.90 12.03
CA LEU A 85 -53.36 18.02 12.35
C LEU A 85 -54.10 19.14 13.09
N SER A 86 -55.34 19.47 12.71
CA SER A 86 -56.17 20.49 13.38
C SER A 86 -56.44 20.19 14.86
N ASN A 87 -56.27 18.93 15.31
CA ASN A 87 -56.41 18.54 16.70
C ASN A 87 -55.08 18.51 17.49
N MET A 88 -53.93 18.60 16.81
CA MET A 88 -52.59 18.46 17.39
C MET A 88 -52.08 19.71 18.14
N TYR A 89 -52.99 20.52 18.68
CA TYR A 89 -52.69 21.57 19.68
C TYR A 89 -52.97 21.09 21.12
N LYS A 90 -53.72 19.99 21.27
CA LYS A 90 -54.13 19.42 22.56
C LYS A 90 -52.99 18.64 23.21
N ASP A 91 -52.87 18.72 24.53
CA ASP A 91 -51.78 18.09 25.28
C ASP A 91 -51.73 16.57 25.07
N ASN A 92 -52.88 15.90 25.06
CA ASN A 92 -52.96 14.45 24.88
C ASN A 92 -52.43 14.00 23.52
N GLU A 93 -52.68 14.76 22.45
CA GLU A 93 -52.23 14.43 21.09
C GLU A 93 -50.73 14.71 20.91
N ILE A 94 -50.18 15.74 21.55
CA ILE A 94 -48.74 16.03 21.45
C ILE A 94 -47.94 15.04 22.32
N GLN A 95 -48.49 14.61 23.46
CA GLN A 95 -47.84 13.67 24.39
C GLN A 95 -47.58 12.29 23.76
N THR A 96 -48.47 11.81 22.89
CA THR A 96 -48.28 10.53 22.16
C THR A 96 -47.12 10.59 21.18
N VAL A 97 -46.82 11.77 20.63
CA VAL A 97 -45.71 12.01 19.68
C VAL A 97 -44.39 12.28 20.40
N LEU A 98 -44.43 12.98 21.54
CA LEU A 98 -43.28 13.27 22.42
C LEU A 98 -42.55 12.00 22.87
N GLY A 99 -43.28 10.91 23.12
CA GLY A 99 -42.72 9.65 23.59
C GLY A 99 -41.88 8.89 22.55
N LYS A 100 -41.97 9.24 21.26
CA LYS A 100 -41.42 8.43 20.16
C LYS A 100 -39.93 8.63 19.89
N SER A 101 -39.36 9.80 20.18
CA SER A 101 -37.91 10.05 19.97
C SER A 101 -37.38 11.19 20.86
N LEU A 102 -36.06 11.22 21.09
CA LEU A 102 -35.39 12.32 21.79
C LEU A 102 -35.50 13.65 21.01
N LEU A 103 -35.45 13.58 19.68
CA LEU A 103 -35.59 14.72 18.79
C LEU A 103 -36.99 15.35 18.90
N ASN A 104 -38.03 14.51 19.01
CA ASN A 104 -39.41 14.96 19.23
C ASN A 104 -39.52 15.73 20.55
N LYS A 105 -38.89 15.23 21.63
CA LYS A 105 -38.85 15.94 22.92
C LYS A 105 -38.21 17.31 22.83
N GLN A 106 -37.12 17.44 22.08
CA GLN A 106 -36.41 18.70 21.91
C GLN A 106 -37.26 19.75 21.18
N PHE A 107 -37.87 19.40 20.05
CA PHE A 107 -38.59 20.37 19.22
C PHE A 107 -40.05 20.58 19.62
N LEU A 108 -40.74 19.57 20.14
CA LEU A 108 -42.11 19.72 20.64
C LEU A 108 -42.16 20.31 22.06
N GLY A 109 -41.08 20.20 22.84
CA GLY A 109 -41.03 20.72 24.20
C GLY A 109 -41.23 22.25 24.28
N THR A 110 -40.58 23.01 23.40
CA THR A 110 -40.76 24.47 23.34
C THR A 110 -42.14 24.87 22.82
N PHE A 111 -42.72 24.09 21.91
CA PHE A 111 -44.07 24.28 21.42
C PHE A 111 -45.11 24.00 22.52
N MET A 112 -44.88 23.00 23.38
CA MET A 112 -45.74 22.67 24.52
C MET A 112 -45.74 23.71 25.65
N ASN A 113 -44.72 24.57 25.73
CA ASN A 113 -44.67 25.65 26.71
C ASN A 113 -45.61 26.82 26.39
N LEU A 114 -46.11 26.89 25.16
CA LEU A 114 -47.13 27.85 24.75
C LEU A 114 -48.48 27.49 25.37
N ASP A 115 -49.33 28.50 25.57
CA ASP A 115 -50.70 28.23 26.00
C ASP A 115 -51.50 27.50 24.90
N ILE A 116 -52.58 26.81 25.30
CA ILE A 116 -53.36 25.98 24.40
C ILE A 116 -54.01 26.78 23.25
N ASN A 117 -54.34 28.06 23.47
CA ASN A 117 -54.95 28.93 22.46
C ASN A 117 -53.89 29.45 21.48
N GLU A 118 -52.68 29.75 21.96
CA GLU A 118 -51.52 30.08 21.12
C GLU A 118 -51.16 28.91 20.19
N ARG A 119 -51.05 27.68 20.73
CA ARG A 119 -50.80 26.48 19.92
C ARG A 119 -51.90 26.26 18.88
N LYS A 120 -53.16 26.44 19.28
CA LYS A 120 -54.31 26.31 18.36
C LYS A 120 -54.21 27.31 17.22
N THR A 121 -53.91 28.57 17.51
CA THR A 121 -53.75 29.62 16.49
C THR A 121 -52.63 29.27 15.49
N ILE A 122 -51.50 28.76 15.98
CA ILE A 122 -50.36 28.35 15.14
C ILE A 122 -50.73 27.15 14.26
N ILE A 123 -51.40 26.14 14.83
CA ILE A 123 -51.88 24.95 14.10
C ILE A 123 -52.92 25.35 13.04
N ASP A 124 -53.89 26.20 13.38
CA ASP A 124 -54.93 26.65 12.44
C ASP A 124 -54.32 27.41 11.26
N SER A 125 -53.37 28.31 11.51
CA SER A 125 -52.61 29.01 10.46
C SER A 125 -51.83 28.04 9.57
N PHE A 126 -51.22 27.01 10.17
CA PHE A 126 -50.46 26.00 9.44
C PHE A 126 -51.38 25.10 8.59
N VAL A 127 -52.52 24.66 9.13
CA VAL A 127 -53.54 23.89 8.42
C VAL A 127 -54.10 24.70 7.24
N GLN A 128 -54.36 25.99 7.42
CA GLN A 128 -54.79 26.88 6.32
C GLN A 128 -53.73 26.97 5.22
N ASN A 129 -52.46 27.13 5.58
CA ASN A 129 -51.36 27.15 4.61
C ASN A 129 -51.29 25.85 3.79
N LEU A 130 -51.37 24.70 4.46
CA LEU A 130 -51.34 23.38 3.82
C LEU A 130 -52.59 23.10 2.98
N SER A 131 -53.75 23.64 3.36
CA SER A 131 -55.00 23.50 2.60
C SER A 131 -54.89 24.06 1.19
N ASN A 132 -54.07 25.10 1.00
CA ASN A 132 -53.82 25.74 -0.30
C ASN A 132 -52.75 25.03 -1.15
N LYS A 133 -52.10 23.98 -0.63
CA LYS A 133 -51.06 23.23 -1.35
C LYS A 133 -51.60 21.94 -1.97
N GLU A 134 -51.05 21.54 -3.11
CA GLU A 134 -51.34 20.22 -3.69
C GLU A 134 -50.60 19.13 -2.94
N PHE A 135 -51.34 18.12 -2.49
CA PHE A 135 -50.76 16.91 -1.88
C PHE A 135 -50.62 15.89 -2.99
N ASN A 136 -49.49 15.90 -3.69
CA ASN A 136 -49.14 14.75 -4.52
C ASN A 136 -48.80 13.63 -3.54
N THR A 137 -49.60 12.58 -3.51
CA THR A 137 -49.47 11.48 -2.54
C THR A 137 -49.30 10.13 -3.25
N SER A 138 -49.18 10.14 -4.58
CA SER A 138 -49.08 8.94 -5.42
C SER A 138 -47.85 8.09 -5.12
N PHE A 139 -46.80 8.69 -4.55
CA PHE A 139 -45.63 7.97 -4.07
C PHE A 139 -45.91 7.14 -2.82
N PHE A 140 -46.86 7.51 -1.95
CA PHE A 140 -47.21 6.69 -0.79
C PHE A 140 -47.95 5.40 -1.16
N SER A 141 -48.62 5.35 -2.32
CA SER A 141 -49.39 4.19 -2.82
C SER A 141 -48.58 3.13 -3.58
N ASN A 142 -47.35 3.44 -4.02
CA ASN A 142 -46.54 2.56 -4.89
C ASN A 142 -45.61 1.59 -4.15
N TYR A 143 -45.76 1.39 -2.84
CA TYR A 143 -44.83 0.56 -2.05
C TYR A 143 -45.31 -0.86 -1.74
N ASN A 144 -46.42 -1.29 -2.34
CA ASN A 144 -46.83 -2.69 -2.34
C ASN A 144 -46.24 -3.41 -3.56
N GLU A 145 -44.97 -3.77 -3.45
CA GLU A 145 -44.37 -5.01 -3.97
C GLU A 145 -42.86 -4.90 -3.74
N VAL A 146 -42.42 -5.26 -2.53
CA VAL A 146 -41.11 -5.91 -2.50
C VAL A 146 -41.30 -7.22 -3.22
N ASP A 147 -40.34 -7.52 -4.08
CA ASP A 147 -40.22 -8.77 -4.79
C ASP A 147 -40.12 -9.93 -3.78
N THR A 148 -41.27 -10.36 -3.25
CA THR A 148 -41.40 -11.51 -2.34
C THR A 148 -40.92 -12.79 -3.01
N ASN A 149 -40.69 -12.76 -4.33
CA ASN A 149 -40.06 -13.83 -5.07
C ASN A 149 -38.66 -14.16 -4.52
N LYS A 150 -37.87 -13.16 -4.08
CA LYS A 150 -36.53 -13.38 -3.47
C LYS A 150 -36.54 -14.23 -2.20
N ILE A 151 -37.66 -14.31 -1.47
CA ILE A 151 -37.80 -15.14 -0.25
C ILE A 151 -37.91 -16.64 -0.63
N ASN A 152 -38.31 -16.93 -1.86
CA ASN A 152 -38.57 -18.27 -2.36
C ASN A 152 -37.54 -18.75 -3.39
N GLU A 153 -36.64 -17.87 -3.83
CA GLU A 153 -35.51 -18.19 -4.69
C GLU A 153 -34.43 -19.03 -3.98
N THR A 154 -33.63 -19.73 -4.77
CA THR A 154 -32.45 -20.46 -4.28
C THR A 154 -31.32 -19.49 -4.00
N TYR A 155 -30.71 -19.59 -2.83
CA TYR A 155 -29.55 -18.79 -2.44
C TYR A 155 -28.57 -19.59 -1.59
N ILE A 156 -27.30 -19.18 -1.64
CA ILE A 156 -26.28 -19.52 -0.65
C ILE A 156 -26.48 -18.60 0.54
N PHE A 157 -26.49 -19.16 1.75
CA PHE A 157 -26.64 -18.39 2.98
C PHE A 157 -25.43 -18.56 3.89
N ILE A 158 -24.90 -17.43 4.35
CA ILE A 158 -23.73 -17.38 5.22
C ILE A 158 -24.08 -16.53 6.44
N LYS A 159 -23.86 -17.09 7.62
CA LYS A 159 -24.06 -16.41 8.89
C LYS A 159 -22.75 -16.33 9.66
N TYR A 160 -22.46 -15.15 10.18
CA TYR A 160 -21.34 -14.90 11.05
C TYR A 160 -21.80 -14.13 12.31
N ASN A 161 -21.68 -14.76 13.48
CA ASN A 161 -21.93 -14.10 14.77
C ASN A 161 -20.65 -13.38 15.19
N TYR A 162 -20.63 -12.06 15.07
CA TYR A 162 -19.45 -11.27 15.41
C TYR A 162 -19.28 -11.17 16.94
N ASP A 163 -20.38 -10.95 17.64
CA ASP A 163 -20.46 -11.00 19.10
C ASP A 163 -21.88 -11.44 19.54
N ASN A 164 -22.20 -11.33 20.84
CA ASN A 164 -23.49 -11.75 21.38
C ASN A 164 -24.68 -10.91 20.88
N GLU A 165 -24.44 -9.72 20.34
CA GLU A 165 -25.47 -8.76 19.92
C GLU A 165 -25.50 -8.52 18.40
N ASN A 166 -24.38 -8.75 17.71
CA ASN A 166 -24.17 -8.43 16.30
C ASN A 166 -24.05 -9.70 15.45
N THR A 167 -25.01 -9.88 14.53
CA THR A 167 -24.99 -10.96 13.54
C THR A 167 -24.89 -10.40 12.14
N ARG A 168 -23.97 -10.93 11.35
CA ARG A 168 -23.76 -10.58 9.93
C ARG A 168 -24.26 -11.71 9.07
N LEU A 169 -25.10 -11.40 8.08
CA LEU A 169 -25.72 -12.38 7.20
C LEU A 169 -25.44 -12.00 5.75
N ILE A 170 -25.15 -12.99 4.90
CA ILE A 170 -24.98 -12.81 3.46
C ILE A 170 -25.86 -13.84 2.75
N TYR A 171 -26.62 -13.36 1.77
CA TYR A 171 -27.41 -14.18 0.85
C TYR A 171 -26.86 -13.96 -0.55
N ILE A 172 -26.56 -15.04 -1.27
CA ILE A 172 -26.02 -15.00 -2.64
C ILE A 172 -26.96 -15.77 -3.54
N TYR A 173 -27.62 -15.07 -4.46
CA TYR A 173 -28.62 -15.63 -5.37
C TYR A 173 -27.97 -16.05 -6.70
N GLU A 174 -28.59 -17.03 -7.37
CA GLU A 174 -28.13 -17.57 -8.66
C GLU A 174 -28.03 -16.50 -9.77
N ASP A 175 -28.85 -15.45 -9.67
CA ASP A 175 -28.89 -14.34 -10.61
C ASP A 175 -27.75 -13.32 -10.39
N GLY A 176 -26.90 -13.52 -9.37
CA GLY A 176 -25.82 -12.62 -8.99
C GLY A 176 -26.19 -11.54 -7.98
N THR A 177 -27.41 -11.55 -7.43
CA THR A 177 -27.80 -10.64 -6.35
C THR A 177 -27.15 -11.08 -5.03
N ILE A 178 -26.54 -10.13 -4.32
CA ILE A 178 -25.97 -10.31 -2.99
C ILE A 178 -26.74 -9.43 -2.03
N VAL A 179 -27.28 -10.00 -0.96
CA VAL A 179 -27.93 -9.27 0.12
C VAL A 179 -27.10 -9.44 1.39
N GLY A 180 -26.52 -8.35 1.87
CA GLY A 180 -25.87 -8.30 3.18
C GLY A 180 -26.83 -7.73 4.21
N ILE A 181 -26.94 -8.39 5.37
CA ILE A 181 -27.75 -7.91 6.50
C ILE A 181 -26.87 -7.85 7.75
N ASN A 182 -26.80 -6.66 8.34
CA ASN A 182 -26.22 -6.46 9.66
C ASN A 182 -27.35 -6.40 10.69
N VAL A 183 -27.34 -7.30 11.67
CA VAL A 183 -28.37 -7.42 12.71
C VAL A 183 -27.80 -7.00 14.05
N LYS A 184 -28.44 -6.06 14.73
CA LYS A 184 -28.11 -5.63 16.09
C LYS A 184 -29.37 -5.39 16.91
N ASN A 185 -29.59 -6.17 17.97
CA ASN A 185 -30.76 -6.05 18.86
C ASN A 185 -32.09 -5.94 18.09
N GLU A 186 -32.34 -6.90 17.19
CA GLU A 186 -33.51 -6.97 16.29
C GLU A 186 -33.64 -5.84 15.23
N ASN A 187 -32.71 -4.88 15.22
CA ASN A 187 -32.60 -3.92 14.11
C ASN A 187 -31.74 -4.52 13.00
N CYS A 188 -32.19 -4.38 11.76
CA CYS A 188 -31.54 -4.90 10.57
C CYS A 188 -31.20 -3.77 9.60
N GLU A 189 -29.92 -3.67 9.25
CA GLU A 189 -29.44 -2.84 8.15
C GLU A 189 -29.19 -3.74 6.94
N LEU A 190 -29.76 -3.38 5.78
CA LEU A 190 -29.70 -4.20 4.56
C LEU A 190 -29.07 -3.43 3.42
N LEU A 191 -28.05 -4.03 2.80
CA LEU A 191 -27.41 -3.56 1.59
C LEU A 191 -27.46 -4.63 0.50
N GLU A 192 -27.63 -4.18 -0.75
CA GLU A 192 -27.66 -5.04 -1.92
C GLU A 192 -26.51 -4.71 -2.86
N ARG A 193 -25.92 -5.74 -3.45
CA ARG A 193 -24.90 -5.62 -4.48
C ARG A 193 -25.18 -6.62 -5.60
N LYS A 194 -24.75 -6.30 -6.81
CA LYS A 194 -24.77 -7.23 -7.94
C LYS A 194 -23.36 -7.73 -8.25
N ILE A 195 -23.24 -9.01 -8.54
CA ILE A 195 -22.05 -9.65 -9.11
C ILE A 195 -22.44 -10.46 -10.36
N SER A 196 -21.46 -10.88 -11.16
CA SER A 196 -21.74 -11.76 -12.30
C SER A 196 -22.13 -13.16 -11.86
N LYS A 197 -22.88 -13.85 -12.72
CA LYS A 197 -23.19 -15.27 -12.57
C LYS A 197 -21.93 -16.15 -12.53
N ASN A 198 -20.88 -15.78 -13.26
CA ASN A 198 -19.59 -16.48 -13.23
C ASN A 198 -18.96 -16.45 -11.83
N LYS A 199 -19.03 -15.30 -11.15
CA LYS A 199 -18.54 -15.17 -9.78
C LYS A 199 -19.39 -15.95 -8.77
N VAL A 200 -20.71 -16.00 -8.94
CA VAL A 200 -21.58 -16.89 -8.15
C VAL A 200 -21.11 -18.34 -8.27
N ASN A 201 -20.95 -18.83 -9.51
CA ASN A 201 -20.46 -20.19 -9.75
C ASN A 201 -19.08 -20.45 -9.13
N PHE A 202 -18.18 -19.47 -9.17
CA PHE A 202 -16.84 -19.58 -8.56
C PHE A 202 -16.91 -19.65 -7.02
N ILE A 203 -17.78 -18.85 -6.40
CA ILE A 203 -18.06 -18.88 -4.97
C ILE A 203 -18.65 -20.24 -4.59
N GLU A 204 -19.66 -20.74 -5.33
CA GLU A 204 -20.26 -22.06 -5.11
C GLU A 204 -19.22 -23.18 -5.19
N LYS A 205 -18.36 -23.17 -6.23
CA LYS A 205 -17.26 -24.13 -6.39
C LYS A 205 -16.29 -24.06 -5.20
N THR A 206 -15.95 -22.86 -4.76
CA THR A 206 -15.02 -22.64 -3.63
C THR A 206 -15.60 -23.22 -2.34
N ILE A 207 -16.85 -22.89 -2.00
CA ILE A 207 -17.55 -23.40 -0.82
C ILE A 207 -17.68 -24.93 -0.87
N SER A 208 -17.98 -25.46 -2.06
CA SER A 208 -18.15 -26.90 -2.27
C SER A 208 -16.84 -27.70 -2.24
N SER A 209 -15.68 -27.03 -2.34
CA SER A 209 -14.37 -27.68 -2.38
C SER A 209 -13.99 -28.27 -1.02
N THR A 210 -13.25 -29.39 -1.03
CA THR A 210 -12.77 -30.06 0.20
C THR A 210 -11.81 -29.19 1.02
N ALA A 211 -11.15 -28.22 0.39
CA ALA A 211 -10.19 -27.31 1.04
C ALA A 211 -10.81 -26.45 2.16
N LEU A 212 -12.13 -26.23 2.14
CA LEU A 212 -12.88 -25.56 3.20
C LEU A 212 -13.63 -26.53 4.13
N LYS A 213 -13.61 -27.85 3.86
CA LYS A 213 -14.33 -28.88 4.63
C LYS A 213 -13.53 -29.39 5.84
N ASP A 214 -12.20 -29.26 5.83
CA ASP A 214 -11.30 -29.74 6.89
C ASP A 214 -11.16 -28.78 8.10
N THR A 215 -12.01 -27.76 8.23
CA THR A 215 -12.19 -27.03 9.50
C THR A 215 -13.17 -27.83 10.36
N GLU A 216 -12.66 -28.91 10.96
CA GLU A 216 -13.38 -29.93 11.72
C GLU A 216 -14.11 -29.37 12.97
N ASN A 217 -15.44 -29.26 12.88
CA ASN A 217 -16.43 -29.86 13.80
C ASN A 217 -17.86 -29.33 13.60
N ASP A 218 -18.06 -28.25 12.83
CA ASP A 218 -19.39 -27.65 12.62
C ASP A 218 -19.92 -27.81 11.17
N ILE A 219 -19.16 -28.42 10.24
CA ILE A 219 -19.56 -28.62 8.83
C ILE A 219 -20.32 -29.95 8.68
N MET A 220 -21.50 -30.04 9.29
CA MET A 220 -22.43 -31.11 8.93
C MET A 220 -23.17 -30.75 7.63
N THR A 221 -22.60 -31.26 6.53
CA THR A 221 -23.25 -31.74 5.31
C THR A 221 -24.79 -31.66 5.27
N ILE A 222 -25.33 -31.01 4.24
CA ILE A 222 -26.13 -31.64 3.17
C ILE A 222 -26.09 -30.69 1.99
N ILE A 223 -25.31 -31.05 0.96
CA ILE A 223 -25.46 -30.56 -0.41
C ILE A 223 -26.80 -31.07 -0.91
N ASN A 224 -27.84 -30.24 -0.84
CA ASN A 224 -29.05 -30.43 -1.63
C ASN A 224 -29.69 -29.07 -1.83
N LYS A 225 -29.90 -28.71 -3.10
CA LYS A 225 -30.66 -27.54 -3.55
C LYS A 225 -31.90 -27.28 -2.66
N LYS A 226 -31.72 -26.45 -1.62
CA LYS A 226 -32.70 -25.69 -0.81
C LYS A 226 -32.13 -25.48 0.60
N CYS A 227 -31.76 -24.23 0.90
CA CYS A 227 -31.46 -23.68 2.23
C CYS A 227 -30.41 -24.45 3.04
N GLU A 228 -29.13 -24.09 2.88
CA GLU A 228 -28.05 -24.59 3.73
C GLU A 228 -27.59 -23.50 4.70
N ILE A 229 -27.64 -23.81 6.01
CA ILE A 229 -27.23 -22.95 7.11
C ILE A 229 -25.82 -23.37 7.52
N TYR A 230 -24.83 -22.51 7.26
CA TYR A 230 -23.46 -22.72 7.71
C TYR A 230 -23.12 -21.77 8.86
N LYS A 231 -22.68 -22.34 9.99
CA LYS A 231 -22.06 -21.64 11.10
C LYS A 231 -20.54 -21.69 10.85
N TYR A 232 -20.01 -20.77 10.05
CA TYR A 232 -18.60 -20.83 9.67
C TYR A 232 -17.68 -20.17 10.70
N GLU A 233 -16.42 -20.62 10.70
CA GLU A 233 -15.29 -19.86 11.21
C GLU A 233 -15.24 -18.47 10.56
N PRO A 234 -14.81 -17.42 11.30
CA PRO A 234 -14.65 -16.06 10.74
C PRO A 234 -13.87 -16.04 9.42
N SER A 235 -12.87 -16.91 9.30
CA SER A 235 -11.99 -17.04 8.14
C SER A 235 -12.74 -17.24 6.81
N VAL A 236 -13.71 -18.16 6.77
CA VAL A 236 -14.50 -18.47 5.57
C VAL A 236 -15.41 -17.31 5.19
N PHE A 237 -16.06 -16.68 6.18
CA PHE A 237 -16.91 -15.52 5.95
C PHE A 237 -16.15 -14.39 5.23
N TYR A 238 -14.96 -14.03 5.72
CA TYR A 238 -14.16 -12.98 5.09
C TYR A 238 -13.56 -13.41 3.75
N LEU A 239 -13.20 -14.68 3.56
CA LEU A 239 -12.79 -15.20 2.25
C LEU A 239 -13.88 -14.96 1.20
N ILE A 240 -15.14 -15.27 1.53
CA ILE A 240 -16.26 -15.04 0.62
C ILE A 240 -16.49 -13.56 0.35
N LEU A 241 -16.43 -12.69 1.38
CA LEU A 241 -16.51 -11.24 1.18
C LEU A 241 -15.44 -10.72 0.22
N MET A 242 -14.22 -11.22 0.35
CA MET A 242 -13.14 -10.84 -0.54
C MET A 242 -13.38 -11.34 -1.97
N LEU A 243 -13.82 -12.58 -2.16
CA LEU A 243 -14.18 -13.08 -3.48
C LEU A 243 -15.30 -12.27 -4.13
N ILE A 244 -16.30 -11.84 -3.35
CA ILE A 244 -17.37 -10.94 -3.81
C ILE A 244 -16.79 -9.60 -4.31
N SER A 245 -15.72 -9.11 -3.68
CA SER A 245 -15.11 -7.81 -3.98
C SER A 245 -14.20 -7.78 -5.20
N GLU A 246 -13.77 -8.92 -5.73
CA GLU A 246 -12.82 -8.96 -6.86
C GLU A 246 -13.51 -8.77 -8.20
N ASP A 247 -12.76 -8.39 -9.22
CA ASP A 247 -13.29 -8.28 -10.57
C ASP A 247 -13.53 -9.69 -11.14
N ASP A 248 -14.54 -9.83 -12.02
CA ASP A 248 -14.93 -11.15 -12.55
C ASP A 248 -13.78 -11.84 -13.31
N ASP A 249 -12.96 -11.08 -14.04
CA ASP A 249 -11.80 -11.59 -14.77
C ASP A 249 -10.69 -12.16 -13.87
N LYS A 250 -10.73 -11.83 -12.57
CA LYS A 250 -9.75 -12.29 -11.58
C LYS A 250 -10.24 -13.52 -10.82
N CYS A 251 -11.50 -13.92 -10.95
CA CYS A 251 -12.07 -15.06 -10.23
C CYS A 251 -11.53 -16.40 -10.75
N ASN A 252 -10.44 -16.85 -10.14
CA ASN A 252 -9.82 -18.14 -10.41
C ASN A 252 -9.13 -18.66 -9.15
N ASP A 253 -8.74 -19.94 -9.15
CA ASP A 253 -8.11 -20.56 -7.97
C ASP A 253 -6.78 -19.85 -7.60
N LYS A 254 -6.09 -19.20 -8.55
CA LYS A 254 -4.85 -18.45 -8.27
C LYS A 254 -5.07 -17.21 -7.39
N ILE A 255 -6.31 -16.69 -7.30
CA ILE A 255 -6.62 -15.51 -6.49
C ILE A 255 -6.31 -15.71 -5.00
N PHE A 256 -6.38 -16.95 -4.51
CA PHE A 256 -6.06 -17.27 -3.12
C PHE A 256 -4.57 -17.08 -2.80
N PHE A 257 -3.67 -17.20 -3.79
CA PHE A 257 -2.26 -16.86 -3.61
C PHE A 257 -2.09 -15.36 -3.36
N LYS A 258 -2.87 -14.52 -4.07
CA LYS A 258 -2.87 -13.06 -3.87
C LYS A 258 -3.32 -12.74 -2.46
N TYR A 259 -4.33 -13.43 -1.95
CA TYR A 259 -4.76 -13.25 -0.57
C TYR A 259 -3.74 -13.77 0.42
N ASP A 260 -3.26 -15.02 0.36
CA ASP A 260 -2.22 -15.48 1.30
C ASP A 260 -1.03 -14.50 1.33
N LEU A 261 -0.55 -14.06 0.17
CA LEU A 261 0.51 -13.05 0.05
C LEU A 261 0.14 -11.71 0.72
N TYR A 262 -1.01 -11.15 0.34
CA TYR A 262 -1.51 -9.86 0.82
C TYR A 262 -1.66 -9.84 2.34
N PHE A 263 -2.25 -10.91 2.87
CA PHE A 263 -2.43 -11.06 4.31
C PHE A 263 -1.11 -11.36 5.04
N TYR A 264 -0.16 -12.03 4.39
CA TYR A 264 1.18 -12.25 4.93
C TYR A 264 2.00 -10.95 5.03
N LYS A 265 1.92 -10.07 4.03
CA LYS A 265 2.84 -8.93 3.86
C LYS A 265 2.32 -7.60 4.42
N GLU A 266 1.08 -7.23 4.15
CA GLU A 266 0.65 -5.80 4.15
C GLU A 266 -0.63 -5.52 4.95
N PHE A 267 -1.35 -6.55 5.39
CA PHE A 267 -2.70 -6.40 5.90
C PHE A 267 -2.81 -5.70 7.28
N ASN A 268 -1.69 -5.44 7.96
CA ASN A 268 -1.68 -4.67 9.20
C ASN A 268 -1.82 -3.16 8.98
N ASP A 269 -1.22 -2.60 7.92
CA ASP A 269 -1.20 -1.17 7.68
C ASP A 269 -2.30 -0.74 6.72
N GLU A 270 -2.47 -1.40 5.58
CA GLU A 270 -3.36 -0.90 4.50
C GLU A 270 -4.85 -0.88 4.85
N LEU A 271 -5.36 -1.89 5.56
CA LEU A 271 -6.79 -1.93 5.92
C LEU A 271 -7.23 -0.79 6.85
N ARG A 272 -6.33 -0.36 7.74
CA ARG A 272 -6.61 0.71 8.69
C ARG A 272 -6.82 2.04 7.96
N PHE A 273 -6.15 2.21 6.82
CA PHE A 273 -6.21 3.42 6.00
C PHE A 273 -7.32 3.40 4.94
N LEU A 274 -8.05 2.29 4.75
CA LEU A 274 -9.19 2.28 3.84
C LEU A 274 -10.25 3.28 4.30
N ASN A 275 -10.67 4.14 3.38
CA ASN A 275 -11.77 5.06 3.58
C ASN A 275 -13.11 4.31 3.61
N TYR A 276 -14.19 5.03 3.93
CA TYR A 276 -15.53 4.43 4.07
C TYR A 276 -16.02 3.72 2.80
N GLU A 277 -15.83 4.33 1.63
CA GLU A 277 -16.24 3.78 0.34
C GLU A 277 -15.46 2.52 -0.03
N GLU A 278 -14.15 2.51 0.22
CA GLU A 278 -13.30 1.35 0.00
C GLU A 278 -13.70 0.17 0.89
N LYS A 279 -14.05 0.43 2.15
CA LYS A 279 -14.53 -0.59 3.08
C LYS A 279 -15.87 -1.17 2.65
N ILE A 280 -16.83 -0.34 2.23
CA ILE A 280 -18.10 -0.81 1.67
C ILE A 280 -17.83 -1.66 0.43
N LYS A 281 -16.99 -1.18 -0.50
CA LYS A 281 -16.64 -1.91 -1.72
C LYS A 281 -16.05 -3.28 -1.41
N ARG A 282 -15.22 -3.42 -0.37
CA ARG A 282 -14.55 -4.69 -0.03
C ARG A 282 -15.38 -5.61 0.86
N PHE A 283 -16.19 -5.08 1.78
CA PHE A 283 -16.83 -5.85 2.85
C PHE A 283 -18.36 -5.70 2.94
N ILE A 284 -19.02 -5.11 1.94
CA ILE A 284 -20.46 -4.78 1.91
C ILE A 284 -20.83 -3.66 2.90
N PHE A 285 -20.50 -3.81 4.18
CA PHE A 285 -20.61 -2.75 5.20
C PHE A 285 -19.23 -2.29 5.65
N SER A 286 -19.11 -0.99 5.98
CA SER A 286 -17.83 -0.42 6.41
C SER A 286 -17.32 -0.99 7.74
N ASN A 287 -18.24 -1.43 8.61
CA ASN A 287 -17.94 -2.05 9.90
C ASN A 287 -17.65 -3.57 9.81
N TRP A 288 -17.64 -4.17 8.62
CA TRP A 288 -17.31 -5.58 8.39
C TRP A 288 -15.81 -5.79 8.09
N CYS A 289 -14.96 -4.81 8.40
CA CYS A 289 -13.52 -4.99 8.36
C CYS A 289 -13.08 -5.96 9.48
N PRO A 290 -12.26 -6.99 9.20
CA PRO A 290 -11.85 -7.97 10.21
C PRO A 290 -10.95 -7.33 11.29
N ALA A 291 -11.13 -7.78 12.54
CA ALA A 291 -10.25 -7.45 13.65
C ALA A 291 -8.93 -8.23 13.57
N GLU A 292 -7.93 -7.82 14.38
CA GLU A 292 -6.56 -8.34 14.28
C GLU A 292 -6.45 -9.86 14.48
N THR A 293 -7.19 -10.39 15.44
CA THR A 293 -7.24 -11.82 15.76
C THR A 293 -7.88 -12.65 14.64
N GLU A 294 -8.82 -12.10 13.89
CA GLU A 294 -9.48 -12.79 12.77
C GLU A 294 -8.56 -12.89 11.54
N ARG A 295 -7.63 -11.94 11.37
CA ARG A 295 -6.68 -11.91 10.24
C ARG A 295 -5.83 -13.17 10.15
N VAL A 296 -5.33 -13.64 11.30
CA VAL A 296 -4.51 -14.85 11.38
C VAL A 296 -5.28 -16.08 10.91
N ASN A 297 -6.57 -16.19 11.27
CA ASN A 297 -7.43 -17.28 10.84
C ASN A 297 -7.69 -17.23 9.33
N ILE A 298 -7.87 -16.03 8.77
CA ILE A 298 -8.02 -15.84 7.32
C ILE A 298 -6.74 -16.27 6.58
N ILE A 299 -5.55 -15.86 7.06
CA ILE A 299 -4.25 -16.29 6.51
C ILE A 299 -4.15 -17.81 6.48
N ASN A 300 -4.46 -18.46 7.60
CA ASN A 300 -4.37 -19.91 7.71
C ASN A 300 -5.35 -20.61 6.75
N ALA A 301 -6.56 -20.07 6.57
CA ALA A 301 -7.52 -20.59 5.61
C ALA A 301 -7.04 -20.40 4.16
N CYS A 302 -6.54 -19.20 3.79
CA CYS A 302 -5.91 -18.97 2.50
C CYS A 302 -4.78 -19.99 2.24
N ARG A 303 -3.91 -20.21 3.23
CA ARG A 303 -2.77 -21.13 3.13
C ARG A 303 -3.19 -22.58 2.94
N LYS A 304 -4.24 -23.02 3.63
CA LYS A 304 -4.83 -24.36 3.42
C LYS A 304 -5.33 -24.52 1.98
N ILE A 305 -6.01 -23.50 1.45
CA ILE A 305 -6.49 -23.51 0.05
C ILE A 305 -5.31 -23.52 -0.93
N THR A 306 -4.35 -22.61 -0.78
CA THR A 306 -3.20 -22.47 -1.70
C THR A 306 -2.32 -23.71 -1.70
N ASN A 307 -2.15 -24.40 -0.56
CA ASN A 307 -1.40 -25.65 -0.48
C ASN A 307 -2.02 -26.78 -1.30
N ASN A 308 -3.32 -26.75 -1.55
CA ASN A 308 -4.02 -27.74 -2.37
C ASN A 308 -4.00 -27.40 -3.87
N ILE A 309 -3.53 -26.20 -4.25
CA ILE A 309 -3.46 -25.78 -5.64
C ILE A 309 -2.10 -26.17 -6.20
N SER A 310 -2.10 -27.09 -7.16
CA SER A 310 -0.90 -27.41 -7.93
C SER A 310 -0.73 -26.40 -9.07
N ILE A 311 0.42 -25.75 -9.13
CA ILE A 311 0.77 -24.82 -10.21
C ILE A 311 1.89 -25.44 -11.03
N ASN A 312 1.61 -25.71 -12.30
CA ASN A 312 2.64 -26.14 -13.24
C ASN A 312 3.43 -24.92 -13.73
N SER A 313 4.69 -24.80 -13.31
CA SER A 313 5.57 -23.69 -13.73
C SER A 313 5.73 -23.64 -15.26
N LYS A 314 5.72 -24.78 -15.95
CA LYS A 314 5.89 -24.84 -17.41
C LYS A 314 4.73 -24.20 -18.18
N GLU A 315 3.53 -24.15 -17.61
CA GLU A 315 2.35 -23.54 -18.24
C GLU A 315 2.18 -22.06 -17.87
N CYS A 316 2.94 -21.56 -16.89
CA CYS A 316 2.85 -20.18 -16.45
C CYS A 316 3.49 -19.24 -17.49
N ILE A 317 2.92 -18.05 -17.67
CA ILE A 317 3.60 -16.93 -18.33
C ILE A 317 4.69 -16.35 -17.41
N LEU A 318 5.60 -15.54 -17.95
CA LEU A 318 6.73 -14.98 -17.18
C LEU A 318 6.30 -14.17 -15.94
N THR A 319 5.20 -13.42 -16.05
CA THR A 319 4.66 -12.63 -14.92
C THR A 319 4.15 -13.54 -13.80
N ASP A 320 3.43 -14.60 -14.14
CA ASP A 320 2.95 -15.60 -13.18
C ASP A 320 4.13 -16.32 -12.53
N LEU A 321 5.15 -16.69 -13.32
CA LEU A 321 6.34 -17.34 -12.80
C LEU A 321 7.04 -16.49 -11.73
N LYS A 322 7.26 -15.21 -12.01
CA LYS A 322 7.87 -14.28 -11.05
C LYS A 322 7.00 -14.13 -9.80
N TYR A 323 5.70 -13.90 -10.01
CA TYR A 323 4.73 -13.77 -8.92
C TYR A 323 4.77 -14.97 -7.97
N PHE A 324 4.70 -16.19 -8.50
CA PHE A 324 4.74 -17.41 -7.67
C PHE A 324 6.12 -17.66 -7.06
N ALA A 325 7.21 -17.37 -7.77
CA ALA A 325 8.56 -17.49 -7.21
C ALA A 325 8.76 -16.59 -5.99
N ASP A 326 8.33 -15.33 -6.09
CA ASP A 326 8.40 -14.36 -4.99
C ASP A 326 7.49 -14.75 -3.84
N TYR A 327 6.26 -15.16 -4.15
CA TYR A 327 5.31 -15.65 -3.18
C TYR A 327 5.91 -16.78 -2.33
N TYR A 328 6.41 -17.83 -2.98
CA TYR A 328 6.96 -19.00 -2.29
C TYR A 328 8.23 -18.64 -1.49
N ARG A 329 9.09 -17.77 -2.02
CA ARG A 329 10.26 -17.26 -1.30
C ARG A 329 9.85 -16.53 -0.02
N LEU A 330 8.83 -15.66 -0.11
CA LEU A 330 8.38 -14.85 1.03
C LEU A 330 7.79 -15.71 2.15
N ILE A 331 6.96 -16.71 1.81
CA ILE A 331 6.43 -17.65 2.80
C ILE A 331 7.45 -18.72 3.23
N LYS A 332 8.71 -18.60 2.79
CA LYS A 332 9.85 -19.48 3.10
C LYS A 332 9.72 -20.91 2.57
N ASP A 333 8.89 -21.13 1.57
CA ASP A 333 8.85 -22.39 0.79
C ASP A 333 9.89 -22.32 -0.33
N TYR A 334 11.18 -22.31 0.06
CA TYR A 334 12.29 -22.12 -0.88
C TYR A 334 12.37 -23.22 -1.93
N ASN A 335 11.96 -24.45 -1.62
CA ASN A 335 11.94 -25.55 -2.58
C ASN A 335 11.00 -25.26 -3.75
N LYS A 336 9.78 -24.77 -3.47
CA LYS A 336 8.88 -24.34 -4.55
C LYS A 336 9.40 -23.08 -5.24
N ALA A 337 9.91 -22.10 -4.49
CA ALA A 337 10.49 -20.89 -5.09
C ALA A 337 11.58 -21.23 -6.13
N ILE A 338 12.47 -22.18 -5.80
CA ILE A 338 13.54 -22.67 -6.69
C ILE A 338 12.97 -23.24 -7.99
N ILE A 339 11.86 -23.99 -7.96
CA ILE A 339 11.23 -24.53 -9.18
C ILE A 339 10.82 -23.40 -10.13
N PHE A 340 10.18 -22.36 -9.60
CA PHE A 340 9.72 -21.23 -10.41
C PHE A 340 10.86 -20.34 -10.90
N TYR A 341 11.86 -20.06 -10.06
CA TYR A 341 13.03 -19.28 -10.49
C TYR A 341 13.88 -20.03 -11.52
N ASN A 342 14.03 -21.35 -11.42
CA ASN A 342 14.73 -22.14 -12.45
C ASN A 342 14.00 -22.07 -13.80
N GLU A 343 12.67 -22.10 -13.79
CA GLU A 343 11.88 -21.93 -15.02
C GLU A 343 12.06 -20.53 -15.61
N LEU A 344 12.13 -19.48 -14.77
CA LEU A 344 12.48 -18.12 -15.22
C LEU A 344 13.85 -18.08 -15.90
N VAL A 345 14.88 -18.67 -15.28
CA VAL A 345 16.23 -18.72 -15.86
C VAL A 345 16.23 -19.48 -17.19
N THR A 346 15.52 -20.61 -17.26
CA THR A 346 15.38 -21.41 -18.49
C THR A 346 14.75 -20.61 -19.63
N ARG A 347 13.90 -19.62 -19.31
CA ARG A 347 13.26 -18.71 -20.27
C ARG A 347 14.04 -17.41 -20.52
N GLY A 348 15.32 -17.36 -20.12
CA GLY A 348 16.22 -16.25 -20.41
C GLY A 348 16.17 -15.10 -19.39
N VAL A 349 15.59 -15.33 -18.22
CA VAL A 349 15.53 -14.33 -17.14
C VAL A 349 16.70 -14.56 -16.18
N GLU A 350 17.93 -14.27 -16.61
CA GLU A 350 19.13 -14.67 -15.85
C GLU A 350 19.23 -13.95 -14.49
N LEU A 351 18.59 -12.77 -14.34
CA LEU A 351 18.54 -12.04 -13.07
C LEU A 351 17.88 -12.87 -11.95
N ALA A 352 17.03 -13.85 -12.28
CA ALA A 352 16.47 -14.79 -11.31
C ALA A 352 17.54 -15.65 -10.62
N ASN A 353 18.78 -15.74 -11.16
CA ASN A 353 19.88 -16.42 -10.50
C ASN A 353 20.25 -15.80 -9.14
N LEU A 354 20.03 -14.51 -8.91
CA LEU A 354 20.24 -13.89 -7.60
C LEU A 354 19.30 -14.49 -6.55
N ASN A 355 18.01 -14.53 -6.87
CA ASN A 355 17.01 -15.06 -5.95
C ASN A 355 17.14 -16.59 -5.81
N LEU A 356 17.61 -17.29 -6.84
CA LEU A 356 18.00 -18.71 -6.72
C LEU A 356 19.16 -18.88 -5.75
N ALA A 357 20.20 -18.05 -5.85
CA ALA A 357 21.33 -18.10 -4.93
C ALA A 357 20.84 -17.92 -3.49
N ASP A 358 20.08 -16.87 -3.20
CA ASP A 358 19.47 -16.65 -1.87
C ASP A 358 18.66 -17.88 -1.41
N CYS A 359 17.78 -18.42 -2.26
CA CYS A 359 17.01 -19.61 -1.90
C CYS A 359 17.89 -20.84 -1.62
N TYR A 360 18.96 -21.05 -2.39
CA TYR A 360 19.92 -22.13 -2.17
C TYR A 360 20.74 -21.95 -0.89
N ASP A 361 21.12 -20.72 -0.54
CA ASP A 361 21.73 -20.37 0.75
C ASP A 361 20.79 -20.74 1.91
N LYS A 362 19.50 -20.34 1.83
CA LYS A 362 18.52 -20.62 2.89
C LYS A 362 18.24 -22.11 3.12
N ILE A 363 18.43 -22.96 2.10
CA ILE A 363 18.34 -24.42 2.25
C ILE A 363 19.69 -25.11 2.48
N GLY A 364 20.78 -24.36 2.64
CA GLY A 364 22.12 -24.88 2.93
C GLY A 364 22.85 -25.53 1.76
N ASN A 365 22.47 -25.23 0.51
CA ASN A 365 23.11 -25.77 -0.69
C ASN A 365 24.17 -24.82 -1.27
N ASN A 366 25.35 -24.83 -0.65
CA ASN A 366 26.45 -23.92 -1.03
C ASN A 366 26.96 -24.12 -2.46
N VAL A 367 26.88 -25.33 -3.02
CA VAL A 367 27.33 -25.61 -4.40
C VAL A 367 26.42 -24.89 -5.38
N LYS A 368 25.10 -25.03 -5.23
CA LYS A 368 24.13 -24.37 -6.10
C LYS A 368 24.06 -22.87 -5.85
N TYR A 369 24.24 -22.42 -4.61
CA TYR A 369 24.43 -21.01 -4.29
C TYR A 369 25.56 -20.41 -5.14
N ASN A 370 26.77 -20.97 -5.08
CA ASN A 370 27.93 -20.44 -5.81
C ASN A 370 27.72 -20.47 -7.33
N GLU A 371 27.09 -21.52 -7.86
CA GLU A 371 26.76 -21.63 -9.29
C GLU A 371 25.83 -20.49 -9.73
N CYS A 372 24.72 -20.28 -9.03
CA CYS A 372 23.74 -19.23 -9.34
C CYS A 372 24.33 -17.84 -9.10
N PHE A 373 25.05 -17.64 -8.00
CA PHE A 373 25.70 -16.36 -7.68
C PHE A 373 26.71 -15.97 -8.76
N SER A 374 27.55 -16.90 -9.22
CA SER A 374 28.50 -16.65 -10.32
C SER A 374 27.78 -16.26 -11.60
N LYS A 375 26.72 -16.97 -11.99
CA LYS A 375 25.93 -16.63 -13.19
C LYS A 375 25.34 -15.23 -13.09
N ALA A 376 24.75 -14.88 -11.96
CA ALA A 376 24.23 -13.53 -11.74
C ALA A 376 25.33 -12.47 -11.83
N LYS A 377 26.50 -12.74 -11.25
CA LYS A 377 27.67 -11.87 -11.31
C LYS A 377 28.13 -11.63 -12.76
N ASP A 378 28.29 -12.71 -13.52
CA ASP A 378 28.75 -12.69 -14.91
C ASP A 378 27.76 -11.97 -15.84
N THR A 379 26.47 -11.95 -15.50
CA THR A 379 25.45 -11.17 -16.22
C THR A 379 25.48 -9.68 -15.87
N ILE A 380 25.51 -9.32 -14.58
CA ILE A 380 25.21 -7.95 -14.12
C ILE A 380 26.47 -7.08 -14.07
N VAL A 381 27.58 -7.62 -13.55
CA VAL A 381 28.81 -6.85 -13.31
C VAL A 381 29.38 -6.28 -14.61
N PRO A 382 29.49 -7.02 -15.73
CA PRO A 382 30.03 -6.47 -16.97
C PRO A 382 29.18 -5.34 -17.56
N VAL A 383 27.84 -5.46 -17.48
CA VAL A 383 26.93 -4.41 -17.95
C VAL A 383 27.08 -3.16 -17.10
N PHE A 384 27.16 -3.31 -15.77
CA PHE A 384 27.39 -2.20 -14.86
C PHE A 384 28.73 -1.50 -15.12
N LYS A 385 29.83 -2.27 -15.23
CA LYS A 385 31.17 -1.72 -15.54
C LYS A 385 31.17 -0.96 -16.85
N LYS A 386 30.58 -1.52 -17.91
CA LYS A 386 30.49 -0.85 -19.21
C LYS A 386 29.69 0.45 -19.15
N MET A 387 28.58 0.47 -18.40
CA MET A 387 27.74 1.68 -18.27
C MET A 387 28.35 2.77 -17.39
N THR A 388 29.31 2.40 -16.54
CA THR A 388 30.00 3.32 -15.62
C THR A 388 31.48 3.45 -15.93
N GLU A 389 31.90 3.02 -17.10
CA GLU A 389 33.30 3.09 -17.48
C GLU A 389 33.72 4.55 -17.60
N LYS A 390 34.86 4.89 -16.99
CA LYS A 390 35.43 6.23 -17.05
C LYS A 390 36.93 6.13 -17.29
N LYS A 391 37.41 6.83 -18.32
CA LYS A 391 38.84 7.00 -18.58
C LYS A 391 39.50 7.70 -17.39
N CYS A 392 40.65 7.20 -16.98
CA CYS A 392 41.45 7.72 -15.87
C CYS A 392 42.92 7.37 -16.07
N TYR A 393 43.76 7.70 -15.10
CA TYR A 393 45.15 7.26 -15.05
C TYR A 393 45.42 6.52 -13.75
N LYS A 394 46.06 5.36 -13.82
CA LYS A 394 46.59 4.66 -12.66
C LYS A 394 47.94 5.27 -12.29
N ILE A 395 48.10 5.60 -11.02
CA ILE A 395 49.33 6.14 -10.46
C ILE A 395 50.17 4.98 -9.95
N ASN A 396 51.28 4.72 -10.62
CA ASN A 396 52.27 3.73 -10.19
C ASN A 396 53.49 4.45 -9.59
N ILE A 397 54.05 3.86 -8.54
CA ILE A 397 55.26 4.35 -7.89
C ILE A 397 56.47 3.71 -8.57
N GLU A 398 57.37 4.53 -9.10
CA GLU A 398 58.66 4.05 -9.61
C GLU A 398 59.66 3.93 -8.46
N LYS A 399 59.86 2.69 -8.00
CA LYS A 399 60.85 2.41 -6.95
C LYS A 399 62.27 2.71 -7.48
N ASN A 400 63.10 3.33 -6.65
CA ASN A 400 64.51 3.63 -6.91
C ASN A 400 64.80 4.63 -8.05
N SER A 401 63.81 5.43 -8.46
CA SER A 401 63.97 6.50 -9.44
C SER A 401 63.91 7.86 -8.76
N LYS A 402 64.93 8.71 -8.97
CA LYS A 402 64.89 10.10 -8.50
C LYS A 402 64.17 10.95 -9.54
N PRO A 403 63.06 11.62 -9.20
CA PRO A 403 62.34 12.45 -10.17
C PRO A 403 63.14 13.70 -10.53
N GLY A 404 63.11 14.07 -11.81
CA GLY A 404 63.53 15.38 -12.28
C GLY A 404 62.56 16.48 -11.85
N ILE A 405 62.89 17.74 -12.15
CA ILE A 405 62.10 18.91 -11.71
C ILE A 405 60.68 18.91 -12.30
N LEU A 406 60.52 18.51 -13.57
CA LEU A 406 59.24 18.46 -14.26
C LEU A 406 58.52 17.11 -14.17
N ASP A 407 59.10 16.11 -13.50
CA ASP A 407 58.47 14.79 -13.41
C ASP A 407 57.26 14.82 -12.47
N SER A 408 56.23 14.04 -12.77
CA SER A 408 55.18 13.74 -11.80
C SER A 408 55.80 13.02 -10.60
N LYS A 409 55.54 13.50 -9.38
CA LYS A 409 56.21 13.00 -8.17
C LYS A 409 55.37 13.20 -6.90
N ILE A 410 55.69 12.41 -5.89
CA ILE A 410 55.31 12.66 -4.49
C ILE A 410 56.54 13.18 -3.76
N ASN A 411 56.39 14.30 -3.05
CA ASN A 411 57.48 14.94 -2.31
C ASN A 411 58.66 15.38 -3.21
N GLY A 412 59.71 15.92 -2.61
CA GLY A 412 60.90 16.39 -3.31
C GLY A 412 60.85 17.85 -3.73
N THR A 413 61.69 18.21 -4.69
CA THR A 413 61.85 19.60 -5.16
C THR A 413 60.73 19.98 -6.13
N PRO A 414 59.93 21.02 -5.83
CA PRO A 414 58.88 21.52 -6.72
C PRO A 414 59.45 22.35 -7.88
N TYR A 415 58.70 22.45 -8.97
CA TYR A 415 58.93 23.40 -10.05
C TYR A 415 58.31 24.75 -9.70
N ILE A 416 59.14 25.75 -9.40
CA ILE A 416 58.71 27.12 -9.09
C ILE A 416 59.43 28.08 -10.05
N PRO A 417 58.72 28.74 -10.99
CA PRO A 417 59.30 29.73 -11.88
C PRO A 417 60.01 30.87 -11.13
N ILE A 418 61.01 31.48 -11.76
CA ILE A 418 61.63 32.70 -11.23
C ILE A 418 60.59 33.82 -11.16
N GLY A 419 60.51 34.49 -10.00
CA GLY A 419 59.53 35.56 -9.74
C GLY A 419 58.30 35.10 -8.95
N GLU A 420 58.05 33.80 -8.84
CA GLU A 420 56.99 33.24 -8.00
C GLU A 420 57.43 33.12 -6.52
N GLU A 421 56.54 33.45 -5.58
CA GLU A 421 56.83 33.32 -4.15
C GLU A 421 56.72 31.86 -3.70
N TYR A 422 57.55 31.38 -2.77
CA TYR A 422 57.42 30.02 -2.25
C TYR A 422 56.14 29.85 -1.39
N PRO A 423 55.38 28.73 -1.50
CA PRO A 423 54.18 28.51 -0.69
C PRO A 423 54.49 28.47 0.82
N VAL A 424 53.83 29.32 1.60
CA VAL A 424 53.96 29.36 3.07
C VAL A 424 52.62 29.14 3.78
N ASN A 425 52.65 28.52 4.95
CA ASN A 425 51.46 28.36 5.79
C ASN A 425 51.03 29.70 6.42
N LYS A 426 49.94 29.68 7.20
CA LYS A 426 49.41 30.85 7.92
C LYS A 426 50.41 31.53 8.88
N ASP A 427 51.44 30.80 9.30
CA ASP A 427 52.49 31.28 10.22
C ASP A 427 53.75 31.73 9.46
N GLY A 428 53.68 31.83 8.13
CA GLY A 428 54.80 32.20 7.26
C GLY A 428 55.85 31.10 7.07
N LYS A 429 55.59 29.87 7.51
CA LYS A 429 56.54 28.76 7.36
C LYS A 429 56.39 28.09 5.99
N PRO A 430 57.50 27.76 5.30
CA PRO A 430 57.47 27.05 4.03
C PRO A 430 56.68 25.73 4.10
N MET A 431 55.81 25.49 3.12
CA MET A 431 55.02 24.26 3.01
C MET A 431 55.76 23.21 2.18
N SER A 432 55.52 21.92 2.45
CA SER A 432 56.14 20.84 1.67
C SER A 432 55.32 20.46 0.45
N LEU A 433 56.00 20.11 -0.65
CA LEU A 433 55.37 19.51 -1.81
C LEU A 433 54.80 18.13 -1.44
N ILE A 434 53.52 17.91 -1.65
CA ILE A 434 52.85 16.62 -1.45
C ILE A 434 52.80 15.86 -2.76
N LEU A 435 52.32 16.52 -3.82
CA LEU A 435 52.08 15.93 -5.12
C LEU A 435 52.39 16.95 -6.21
N GLN A 436 53.10 16.51 -7.24
CA GLN A 436 53.24 17.24 -8.48
C GLN A 436 52.80 16.34 -9.64
N ILE A 437 51.97 16.86 -10.53
CA ILE A 437 51.50 16.18 -11.74
C ILE A 437 51.89 17.03 -12.95
N ASN A 438 52.58 16.43 -13.90
CA ASN A 438 52.82 17.04 -15.20
C ASN A 438 51.74 16.58 -16.18
N PHE A 439 50.94 17.52 -16.68
CA PHE A 439 49.83 17.19 -17.57
C PHE A 439 50.26 16.76 -18.97
N LYS A 440 51.53 16.94 -19.36
CA LYS A 440 52.05 16.36 -20.60
C LYS A 440 51.89 14.82 -20.65
N ASP A 441 51.85 14.18 -19.47
CA ASP A 441 51.73 12.73 -19.32
C ASP A 441 50.26 12.28 -19.13
N VAL A 442 49.30 13.20 -19.23
CA VAL A 442 47.88 12.97 -18.94
C VAL A 442 47.01 13.47 -20.09
N ASN A 443 46.18 12.59 -20.65
CA ASN A 443 45.21 12.93 -21.68
C ASN A 443 43.80 12.52 -21.23
N LEU A 444 43.14 13.44 -20.54
CA LEU A 444 41.75 13.33 -20.08
C LEU A 444 40.93 14.51 -20.61
N GLU A 445 39.66 14.26 -20.90
CA GLU A 445 38.70 15.31 -21.28
C GLU A 445 38.53 16.29 -20.12
N GLU A 446 38.47 17.59 -20.41
CA GLU A 446 38.39 18.70 -19.43
C GLU A 446 39.65 18.91 -18.56
N TYR A 447 40.73 18.16 -18.77
CA TYR A 447 42.02 18.39 -18.11
C TYR A 447 42.96 19.25 -18.98
N PRO A 448 43.88 20.03 -18.38
CA PRO A 448 44.93 20.70 -19.13
C PRO A 448 45.75 19.69 -19.94
N GLN A 449 46.23 20.09 -21.13
CA GLN A 449 47.07 19.25 -21.99
C GLN A 449 48.57 19.42 -21.69
N GLU A 450 48.92 20.46 -20.96
CA GLU A 450 50.28 20.81 -20.57
C GLU A 450 50.26 21.55 -19.22
N GLY A 451 51.45 21.87 -18.72
CA GLY A 451 51.61 22.52 -17.42
C GLY A 451 51.81 21.56 -16.26
N ILE A 452 52.20 22.13 -15.12
CA ILE A 452 52.48 21.42 -13.89
C ILE A 452 51.50 21.87 -12.81
N LEU A 453 50.83 20.89 -12.21
CA LEU A 453 50.02 21.08 -11.00
C LEU A 453 50.82 20.64 -9.78
N GLU A 454 50.82 21.46 -8.74
CA GLU A 454 51.48 21.18 -7.47
C GLU A 454 50.51 21.35 -6.30
N VAL A 455 50.60 20.43 -5.34
CA VAL A 455 49.85 20.48 -4.08
C VAL A 455 50.85 20.56 -2.94
N PHE A 456 50.73 21.60 -2.13
CA PHE A 456 51.56 21.87 -0.96
C PHE A 456 50.74 21.73 0.32
N GLY A 457 51.36 21.23 1.39
CA GLY A 457 50.72 21.12 2.70
C GLY A 457 51.69 21.28 3.85
N ASP A 458 51.13 21.55 5.03
CA ASP A 458 51.90 21.57 6.27
C ASP A 458 52.22 20.13 6.72
N VAL A 459 53.44 20.00 7.19
CA VAL A 459 54.18 18.78 7.48
C VAL A 459 53.80 18.15 8.81
N THR A 460 53.29 18.95 9.75
CA THR A 460 53.00 18.48 11.11
C THR A 460 51.64 17.81 11.25
N ASP A 461 50.68 18.15 10.38
CA ASP A 461 49.31 17.60 10.46
C ASP A 461 48.56 17.65 9.12
N LEU A 462 48.89 16.75 8.20
CA LEU A 462 48.23 16.63 6.89
C LEU A 462 46.70 16.48 6.95
N ARG A 463 46.12 16.08 8.09
CA ARG A 463 44.66 15.92 8.23
C ARG A 463 43.96 17.26 8.47
N ASN A 464 44.62 18.17 9.16
CA ASN A 464 44.12 19.52 9.47
C ASN A 464 44.88 20.63 8.73
N SER A 465 45.84 20.26 7.87
CA SER A 465 46.58 21.18 7.03
C SER A 465 45.66 21.89 6.06
N LYS A 466 45.82 23.21 5.95
CA LYS A 466 45.39 23.93 4.75
C LYS A 466 46.35 23.55 3.63
N PHE A 467 45.81 23.21 2.47
CA PHE A 467 46.61 22.96 1.28
C PHE A 467 46.70 24.23 0.43
N GLN A 468 47.82 24.39 -0.27
CA GLN A 468 47.92 25.33 -1.38
C GLN A 468 48.08 24.54 -2.66
N ILE A 469 47.31 24.92 -3.68
CA ILE A 469 47.34 24.31 -5.01
C ILE A 469 47.86 25.36 -5.98
N ARG A 470 48.82 24.97 -6.80
CA ARG A 470 49.40 25.84 -7.83
C ARG A 470 49.41 25.15 -9.16
N TYR A 471 49.13 25.90 -10.21
CA TYR A 471 49.17 25.41 -11.58
C TYR A 471 49.99 26.39 -12.42
N TYR A 472 51.05 25.88 -13.03
CA TYR A 472 51.90 26.63 -13.94
C TYR A 472 51.69 26.09 -15.36
N ASN A 473 51.15 26.92 -16.24
CA ASN A 473 50.85 26.54 -17.63
C ASN A 473 52.11 26.50 -18.50
N ASP A 474 53.04 27.45 -18.33
CA ASP A 474 54.30 27.51 -19.08
C ASP A 474 55.45 26.85 -18.30
N VAL A 475 55.83 25.64 -18.74
CA VAL A 475 56.91 24.86 -18.13
C VAL A 475 58.29 25.14 -18.74
N SER A 476 58.36 26.08 -19.69
CA SER A 476 59.62 26.50 -20.33
C SER A 476 60.35 27.60 -19.55
N LEU A 477 59.66 28.25 -18.60
CA LEU A 477 60.23 29.29 -17.76
C LEU A 477 61.40 28.77 -16.93
N GLU A 478 62.42 29.62 -16.76
CA GLU A 478 63.49 29.38 -15.80
C GLU A 478 62.91 29.24 -14.40
N TYR A 479 63.48 28.31 -13.61
CA TYR A 479 62.97 27.93 -12.30
C TYR A 479 64.00 28.14 -11.21
N GLN A 480 63.50 28.30 -9.99
CA GLN A 480 64.32 28.49 -8.80
C GLN A 480 65.06 27.21 -8.43
N THR A 481 66.35 27.33 -8.14
CA THR A 481 67.23 26.23 -7.72
C THR A 481 67.56 26.27 -6.24
N GLU A 482 67.46 27.44 -5.60
CA GLU A 482 67.68 27.67 -4.18
C GLU A 482 66.34 27.75 -3.44
N LEU A 483 65.82 26.60 -3.02
CA LEU A 483 64.52 26.49 -2.34
C LEU A 483 64.67 26.17 -0.84
N PRO A 484 63.70 26.58 0.00
CA PRO A 484 63.67 26.21 1.40
C PRO A 484 63.71 24.69 1.60
N LYS A 485 64.48 24.22 2.58
CA LYS A 485 64.43 22.81 2.99
C LYS A 485 63.13 22.54 3.74
N THR A 486 62.32 21.63 3.21
CA THR A 486 61.12 21.14 3.85
C THR A 486 61.15 19.60 3.83
N GLU A 487 60.73 18.94 4.90
CA GLU A 487 60.79 17.47 5.01
C GLU A 487 59.48 16.90 5.51
N ILE A 488 58.81 16.09 4.68
CA ILE A 488 57.65 15.30 5.12
C ILE A 488 58.11 14.11 5.94
N SER A 489 57.96 14.20 7.27
CA SER A 489 58.13 13.06 8.17
C SER A 489 56.97 12.07 7.97
N HIS A 490 57.16 11.12 7.05
CA HIS A 490 56.28 9.97 6.79
C HIS A 490 54.95 10.29 6.09
N PHE A 491 54.98 10.47 4.76
CA PHE A 491 53.77 10.36 3.95
C PHE A 491 53.47 8.88 3.68
N TYR A 492 52.64 8.24 4.52
CA TYR A 492 52.17 6.86 4.31
C TYR A 492 53.27 5.80 4.03
N GLY A 493 54.45 5.95 4.65
CA GLY A 493 55.59 5.03 4.44
C GLY A 493 56.43 5.29 3.19
N LEU A 494 56.10 6.32 2.40
CA LEU A 494 56.98 6.85 1.35
C LEU A 494 57.96 7.83 1.99
N VAL A 495 59.25 7.50 1.92
CA VAL A 495 60.34 8.33 2.44
C VAL A 495 61.03 9.00 1.26
N GLY A 496 61.02 10.34 1.25
CA GLY A 496 61.71 11.15 0.25
C GLY A 496 60.98 11.32 -1.08
N SER A 497 61.68 11.94 -2.02
CA SER A 497 61.20 12.27 -3.37
C SER A 497 60.97 11.02 -4.21
N THR A 498 59.73 10.80 -4.65
CA THR A 498 59.29 9.57 -5.32
C THR A 498 58.70 9.89 -6.69
N LYS A 499 59.29 9.36 -7.76
CA LYS A 499 58.76 9.51 -9.12
C LYS A 499 57.46 8.71 -9.31
N LEU A 500 56.50 9.33 -9.98
CA LEU A 500 55.22 8.73 -10.37
C LEU A 500 55.22 8.42 -11.87
N LYS A 501 54.69 7.25 -12.22
CA LYS A 501 54.33 6.89 -13.58
C LYS A 501 52.82 6.86 -13.70
N LEU A 502 52.30 7.65 -14.62
CA LEU A 502 50.88 7.73 -14.93
C LEU A 502 50.60 6.82 -16.14
N GLU A 503 49.77 5.81 -15.95
CA GLU A 503 49.39 4.86 -17.01
C GLU A 503 47.91 5.00 -17.33
N GLU A 504 47.56 5.13 -18.62
CA GLU A 504 46.17 5.19 -19.05
C GLU A 504 45.41 3.96 -18.53
N HIS A 505 44.25 4.21 -17.94
CA HIS A 505 43.43 3.20 -17.30
C HIS A 505 41.94 3.50 -17.43
N TYR A 506 41.11 2.51 -17.17
CA TYR A 506 39.65 2.66 -17.11
C TYR A 506 39.17 2.17 -15.76
N THR A 507 38.33 2.97 -15.11
CA THR A 507 37.71 2.63 -13.84
C THR A 507 36.19 2.60 -13.98
N TRP A 508 35.51 2.07 -12.98
CA TRP A 508 34.06 1.99 -12.92
C TRP A 508 33.57 2.55 -11.59
N MET A 509 32.27 2.84 -11.50
CA MET A 509 31.70 3.46 -10.32
C MET A 509 31.82 2.52 -9.10
N PRO A 510 32.38 2.98 -7.97
CA PRO A 510 32.52 2.16 -6.78
C PRO A 510 31.20 2.04 -6.01
N MET A 511 31.11 1.03 -5.15
CA MET A 511 29.93 0.72 -4.33
C MET A 511 29.61 1.77 -3.27
N ALA A 512 30.59 2.58 -2.85
CA ALA A 512 30.44 3.61 -1.82
C ALA A 512 29.63 4.84 -2.26
N ASN A 513 29.17 4.90 -3.51
CA ASN A 513 28.53 6.09 -4.09
C ASN A 513 27.01 5.93 -4.18
N ARG A 514 26.24 6.88 -3.63
CA ARG A 514 24.76 6.91 -3.77
C ARG A 514 24.27 6.99 -5.23
N LYS A 515 25.14 7.35 -6.19
CA LYS A 515 24.84 7.27 -7.63
C LYS A 515 24.75 5.81 -8.15
N PHE A 516 25.25 4.84 -7.37
CA PHE A 516 25.17 3.41 -7.67
C PHE A 516 23.72 2.97 -7.82
N ASP A 517 22.84 3.27 -6.85
CA ASP A 517 21.42 2.88 -6.87
C ASP A 517 20.70 3.32 -8.15
N ALA A 518 20.88 4.59 -8.52
CA ALA A 518 20.27 5.15 -9.72
C ALA A 518 20.81 4.48 -10.99
N THR A 519 22.09 4.12 -11.01
CA THR A 519 22.74 3.45 -12.15
C THR A 519 22.35 1.98 -12.22
N LEU A 520 22.30 1.29 -11.09
CA LEU A 520 21.87 -0.10 -11.01
C LEU A 520 20.41 -0.25 -11.44
N LYS A 521 19.53 0.66 -11.01
CA LYS A 521 18.15 0.72 -11.51
C LYS A 521 18.09 0.82 -13.04
N LYS A 522 19.01 1.57 -13.67
CA LYS A 522 19.12 1.64 -15.14
C LYS A 522 19.63 0.33 -15.75
N VAL A 523 20.64 -0.31 -15.15
CA VAL A 523 21.16 -1.63 -15.58
C VAL A 523 20.03 -2.65 -15.58
N VAL A 524 19.32 -2.79 -14.45
CA VAL A 524 18.21 -3.74 -14.33
C VAL A 524 17.08 -3.39 -15.29
N LYS A 525 16.70 -2.12 -15.42
CA LYS A 525 15.70 -1.69 -16.42
C LYS A 525 16.11 -2.06 -17.86
N SER A 526 17.39 -1.91 -18.20
CA SER A 526 17.89 -2.27 -19.52
C SER A 526 17.82 -3.78 -19.78
N TYR A 527 18.09 -4.59 -18.75
CA TYR A 527 18.02 -6.04 -18.80
C TYR A 527 16.57 -6.53 -18.95
N ASN A 528 15.67 -5.97 -18.15
CA ASN A 528 14.24 -6.24 -18.18
C ASN A 528 13.62 -5.97 -19.54
N LYS A 529 13.99 -4.84 -20.16
CA LYS A 529 13.53 -4.50 -21.51
C LYS A 529 13.94 -5.56 -22.54
N LYS A 530 15.14 -6.14 -22.43
CA LYS A 530 15.60 -7.21 -23.32
C LYS A 530 14.84 -8.52 -23.09
N ALA A 531 14.48 -8.82 -21.84
CA ALA A 531 13.70 -10.00 -21.47
C ALA A 531 12.19 -9.84 -21.72
N ASN A 532 11.73 -8.70 -22.25
CA ASN A 532 10.30 -8.33 -22.34
C ASN A 532 9.55 -8.49 -21.00
N MET A 533 10.25 -8.22 -19.90
CA MET A 533 9.70 -8.26 -18.54
C MET A 533 9.75 -6.88 -17.92
N THR A 534 8.87 -6.62 -16.96
CA THR A 534 9.04 -5.51 -16.03
C THR A 534 9.41 -6.10 -14.66
N LEU A 535 10.66 -6.52 -14.47
CA LEU A 535 11.14 -6.88 -13.14
C LEU A 535 11.38 -5.59 -12.37
N TYR A 536 10.35 -5.10 -11.70
CA TYR A 536 10.58 -4.06 -10.72
C TYR A 536 11.41 -4.67 -9.57
N VAL A 537 12.64 -4.19 -9.42
CA VAL A 537 13.40 -4.26 -8.15
C VAL A 537 12.65 -3.33 -7.21
N ASN A 538 11.64 -3.86 -6.52
CA ASN A 538 10.63 -3.07 -5.81
C ASN A 538 10.91 -2.93 -4.30
N ASN A 539 11.92 -3.61 -3.76
CA ASN A 539 12.30 -3.51 -2.36
C ASN A 539 13.80 -3.27 -2.20
N GLU A 540 14.18 -2.67 -1.08
CA GLU A 540 15.57 -2.43 -0.69
C GLU A 540 16.37 -3.74 -0.65
N ASP A 541 15.73 -4.85 -0.25
CA ASP A 541 16.36 -6.18 -0.20
C ASP A 541 16.90 -6.68 -1.55
N ASP A 542 16.18 -6.45 -2.66
CA ASP A 542 16.64 -6.89 -4.00
C ASP A 542 17.84 -6.05 -4.46
N ILE A 543 17.97 -4.80 -3.99
CA ILE A 543 19.13 -3.94 -4.25
C ILE A 543 20.32 -4.44 -3.42
N GLU A 544 20.13 -4.74 -2.13
CA GLU A 544 21.18 -5.24 -1.24
C GLU A 544 21.82 -6.54 -1.77
N ASN A 545 21.03 -7.50 -2.25
CA ASN A 545 21.58 -8.73 -2.85
C ASN A 545 22.45 -8.46 -4.09
N ILE A 546 22.18 -7.38 -4.84
CA ILE A 546 23.01 -6.99 -5.97
C ILE A 546 24.32 -6.35 -5.49
N TYR A 547 24.32 -5.63 -4.37
CA TYR A 547 25.55 -5.11 -3.77
C TYR A 547 26.56 -6.24 -3.51
N ASP A 548 26.11 -7.39 -3.03
CA ASP A 548 26.99 -8.53 -2.75
C ASP A 548 27.80 -9.02 -3.97
N LEU A 549 27.29 -8.84 -5.18
CA LEU A 549 28.02 -9.19 -6.41
C LEU A 549 29.33 -8.41 -6.58
N PHE A 550 29.39 -7.21 -5.99
CA PHE A 550 30.50 -6.27 -6.13
C PHE A 550 31.40 -6.24 -4.88
N ASN A 551 31.01 -6.86 -3.76
CA ASN A 551 31.71 -6.77 -2.46
C ASN A 551 33.18 -7.23 -2.48
N ASN A 552 33.59 -8.02 -3.48
CA ASN A 552 34.97 -8.49 -3.66
C ASN A 552 35.73 -7.83 -4.83
N GLU A 553 35.14 -6.83 -5.47
CA GLU A 553 35.74 -6.14 -6.62
C GLU A 553 36.50 -4.89 -6.21
N ASN A 554 37.68 -5.16 -5.64
CA ASN A 554 38.90 -4.32 -5.65
C ASN A 554 39.20 -3.45 -4.40
N PRO A 555 40.36 -3.67 -3.74
CA PRO A 555 40.97 -2.69 -2.85
C PRO A 555 41.72 -1.62 -3.68
N TYR A 556 40.98 -0.62 -4.15
CA TYR A 556 41.38 0.76 -4.49
C TYR A 556 42.80 1.01 -5.03
N PRO A 557 43.03 0.95 -6.36
CA PRO A 557 44.24 1.51 -6.96
C PRO A 557 44.30 3.04 -6.79
N PHE A 558 45.51 3.62 -6.71
CA PHE A 558 45.69 5.07 -6.78
C PHE A 558 45.34 5.57 -8.20
N LEU A 559 44.32 6.42 -8.33
CA LEU A 559 43.80 6.89 -9.62
C LEU A 559 43.79 8.42 -9.73
N LEU A 560 44.01 8.94 -10.94
CA LEU A 560 43.78 10.33 -11.34
C LEU A 560 42.62 10.38 -12.35
N GLY A 561 41.63 11.25 -12.13
CA GLY A 561 40.49 11.45 -13.06
C GLY A 561 39.33 10.46 -12.95
N GLY A 562 39.45 9.40 -12.12
CA GLY A 562 38.42 8.37 -11.93
C GLY A 562 37.20 8.79 -11.10
N TYR A 563 36.50 7.80 -10.52
CA TYR A 563 35.44 8.05 -9.53
C TYR A 563 36.04 8.26 -8.14
N SER A 564 35.49 9.21 -7.38
CA SER A 564 35.79 9.36 -5.97
C SER A 564 35.15 8.22 -5.17
N ASP A 565 35.94 7.49 -4.39
CA ASP A 565 35.43 6.57 -3.38
C ASP A 565 35.40 7.23 -1.99
N TYR A 566 34.27 7.16 -1.31
CA TYR A 566 34.07 7.74 0.03
C TYR A 566 34.35 6.76 1.18
N ALA A 567 34.33 5.45 0.92
CA ALA A 567 34.46 4.41 1.93
C ALA A 567 35.92 4.08 2.29
N VAL A 568 36.89 4.32 1.40
CA VAL A 568 38.32 4.10 1.67
C VAL A 568 39.12 5.39 1.54
N CYS A 569 38.99 6.23 2.57
CA CYS A 569 39.86 7.37 2.81
C CYS A 569 41.26 6.94 3.30
N ARG A 570 42.07 6.37 2.40
CA ARG A 570 43.54 6.27 2.50
C ARG A 570 44.10 6.18 1.07
N ILE A 571 44.08 7.19 0.21
CA ILE A 571 44.40 8.62 0.37
C ILE A 571 43.32 9.44 -0.35
N ASN A 572 42.79 10.41 0.38
CA ASN A 572 41.66 11.25 0.01
C ASN A 572 42.22 12.63 -0.36
N ILE A 573 42.42 12.90 -1.66
CA ILE A 573 42.53 14.29 -2.18
C ILE A 573 41.23 14.55 -2.96
N ARG A 574 40.10 14.54 -2.23
CA ARG A 574 39.02 15.47 -2.58
C ARG A 574 39.68 16.87 -2.61
N TRP A 575 39.29 17.73 -3.55
CA TRP A 575 39.80 19.10 -3.79
C TRP A 575 40.96 19.23 -4.79
N LEU A 576 40.67 19.04 -6.07
CA LEU A 576 41.19 19.94 -7.12
C LEU A 576 40.05 20.62 -7.87
N GLY A 577 38.91 20.77 -7.20
CA GLY A 577 37.79 21.57 -7.68
C GLY A 577 37.49 22.66 -6.65
N VAL A 578 38.23 23.76 -6.72
CA VAL A 578 37.92 25.18 -6.45
C VAL A 578 39.18 25.95 -6.85
#